data_AF-A0A1B6MAP4-F1
#
_entry.id   AF-A0A1B6MAP4-F1
#
_cell.length_a   1.000
_cell.length_b   1.000
_cell.length_c   1.000
_cell.angle_alpha   90.00
_cell.angle_beta   90.00
_cell.angle_gamma   90.00
#
_symmetry.space_group_name_H-M   'P 1'
#
loop_
_entity.id
_entity.type
_entity.pdbx_description
1 polymer ?
#
loop_
_entity_poly.entity_id
_entity_poly.type
_entity_poly.pdbx_seq_one_letter_code
_entity_poly.pdbx_strand_id
1 'polypeptide(L)'
;YKYMLNVIDTFSKYVWSRAIKRKNGKDVSKAFEDIVKDAIKVNHKPPNLLHTDKGLEFKNKEFNDVLRKYNIKIYHTENEEKSSIVERYNRTQNERMKVIFEVNKNFKWIDILPKIVKNYNNTVHSTIKMKPKD
;
A
#
# COMPACT_ATOMS: atom_id res chain seq x y z
N TYR A 1 -10.77 -13.13 -1.80
CA TYR A 1 -9.54 -12.31 -1.74
C TYR A 1 -8.60 -12.98 -0.77
N LYS A 2 -7.30 -13.04 -1.07
CA LYS A 2 -6.32 -13.81 -0.28
C LYS A 2 -5.12 -12.96 0.16
N TYR A 3 -4.77 -11.95 -0.63
CA TYR A 3 -3.60 -11.11 -0.36
C TYR A 3 -4.00 -9.64 -0.30
N MET A 4 -3.10 -8.83 0.21
CA MET A 4 -3.25 -7.39 0.27
C MET A 4 -2.01 -6.71 -0.30
N LEU A 5 -2.23 -5.79 -1.22
CA LEU A 5 -1.20 -4.89 -1.71
C LEU A 5 -1.22 -3.62 -0.86
N ASN A 6 -0.12 -3.34 -0.18
CA ASN A 6 0.07 -2.14 0.62
C ASN A 6 1.09 -1.22 -0.06
N VAL A 7 0.74 0.05 -0.22
CA VAL A 7 1.60 1.09 -0.79
C VAL A 7 1.60 2.25 0.18
N ILE A 8 2.79 2.70 0.56
CA ILE A 8 3.00 3.81 1.49
C ILE A 8 3.85 4.88 0.80
N ASP A 9 3.42 6.13 0.88
CA ASP A 9 4.30 7.26 0.60
C ASP A 9 5.29 7.41 1.74
N THR A 10 6.59 7.33 1.43
CA THR A 10 7.65 7.40 2.43
C THR A 10 7.80 8.79 3.04
N PHE A 11 7.31 9.85 2.38
CA PHE A 11 7.35 11.22 2.90
C PHE A 11 6.17 11.48 3.84
N SER A 12 4.95 11.54 3.30
CA SER A 12 3.72 11.85 4.07
C SER A 12 3.26 10.71 4.99
N LYS A 13 3.81 9.50 4.83
CA LYS A 13 3.29 8.27 5.44
C LYS A 13 1.87 7.95 5.01
N TYR A 14 1.34 8.54 3.93
CA TYR A 14 0.00 8.22 3.45
C TYR A 14 -0.02 6.79 2.91
N VAL A 15 -1.06 6.03 3.25
CA VAL A 15 -1.17 4.63 2.85
C VAL A 15 -2.39 4.36 1.99
N TRP A 16 -2.20 3.50 1.00
CA TRP A 16 -3.25 2.83 0.27
C TRP A 16 -3.10 1.31 0.41
N SER A 17 -4.21 0.63 0.66
CA SER A 17 -4.27 -0.83 0.67
C SER A 17 -5.34 -1.33 -0.30
N ARG A 18 -5.03 -2.39 -1.06
CA ARG A 18 -5.99 -3.06 -1.95
C ARG A 18 -6.01 -4.55 -1.69
N ALA A 19 -7.21 -5.11 -1.56
CA ALA A 19 -7.38 -6.55 -1.51
C ALA A 19 -7.18 -7.14 -2.92
N ILE A 20 -6.37 -8.19 -3.04
CA ILE A 20 -6.13 -8.90 -4.31
C ILE A 20 -6.45 -10.39 -4.15
N LYS A 21 -6.91 -11.01 -5.25
CA LYS A 21 -7.27 -12.44 -5.26
C LYS A 21 -6.05 -13.32 -5.47
N ARG A 22 -5.17 -12.95 -6.40
CA ARG A 22 -3.92 -13.68 -6.70
C ARG A 22 -2.73 -12.73 -6.62
N LYS A 23 -1.56 -13.26 -6.28
CA LYS A 23 -0.29 -12.53 -6.22
C LYS A 23 0.45 -12.61 -7.56
N ASN A 24 -0.27 -12.50 -8.68
CA ASN A 24 0.34 -12.52 -10.02
C ASN A 24 0.52 -11.10 -10.55
N GLY A 25 1.38 -10.96 -11.57
CA GLY A 25 1.70 -9.65 -12.14
C GLY A 25 0.48 -8.85 -12.60
N LYS A 26 -0.48 -9.49 -13.27
CA LYS A 26 -1.70 -8.86 -13.77
C LYS A 26 -2.58 -8.26 -12.66
N ASP A 27 -2.87 -9.04 -11.62
CA ASP A 27 -3.72 -8.60 -10.51
C ASP A 27 -3.03 -7.50 -9.69
N VAL A 28 -1.71 -7.62 -9.48
CA VAL A 28 -0.92 -6.61 -8.77
C VAL A 28 -0.82 -5.31 -9.57
N SER A 29 -0.61 -5.39 -10.89
CA SER A 29 -0.55 -4.21 -11.78
C SER A 29 -1.87 -3.45 -11.80
N LYS A 30 -2.99 -4.18 -11.89
CA LYS A 30 -4.32 -3.57 -11.84
C LYS A 30 -4.56 -2.88 -10.49
N ALA A 31 -4.24 -3.56 -9.39
CA ALA A 31 -4.42 -3.00 -8.05
C ALA A 31 -3.52 -1.77 -7.81
N PHE A 32 -2.28 -1.80 -8.31
CA PHE A 32 -1.36 -0.67 -8.22
C PHE A 32 -1.85 0.52 -9.07
N GLU A 33 -2.31 0.29 -10.30
CA GLU A 33 -2.89 1.34 -11.13
C GLU A 33 -4.11 1.98 -10.46
N ASP A 34 -4.98 1.18 -9.84
CA ASP A 34 -6.14 1.70 -9.09
C ASP A 34 -5.70 2.58 -7.90
N ILE A 35 -4.60 2.22 -7.23
CA ILE A 35 -4.00 3.06 -6.17
C ILE A 35 -3.50 4.39 -6.74
N VAL A 36 -2.78 4.36 -7.86
CA VAL A 36 -2.25 5.59 -8.51
C VAL A 36 -3.40 6.52 -8.92
N LYS A 37 -4.47 5.97 -9.50
CA LYS A 37 -5.68 6.74 -9.84
C LYS A 37 -6.31 7.36 -8.61
N ASP A 38 -6.42 6.63 -7.51
CA ASP A 38 -7.01 7.16 -6.28
C ASP A 38 -6.11 8.19 -5.59
N ALA A 39 -4.79 8.05 -5.67
CA ALA A 39 -3.84 9.07 -5.25
C ALA A 39 -4.08 10.37 -6.03
N ILE A 40 -4.18 10.30 -7.36
CA ILE A 40 -4.45 11.47 -8.22
C ILE A 40 -5.79 12.14 -7.83
N LYS A 41 -6.85 11.37 -7.55
CA LYS A 41 -8.15 11.91 -7.14
C LYS A 41 -8.10 12.73 -5.84
N VAL A 42 -7.20 12.36 -4.92
CA VAL A 42 -6.98 13.10 -3.66
C VAL A 42 -5.87 14.15 -3.79
N ASN A 43 -5.55 14.56 -5.01
CA ASN A 43 -4.48 15.51 -5.34
C ASN A 43 -3.08 15.07 -4.87
N HIS A 44 -2.88 13.77 -4.64
CA HIS A 44 -1.59 13.19 -4.36
C HIS A 44 -0.91 12.79 -5.68
N LYS A 45 0.30 13.30 -5.93
CA LYS A 45 1.02 13.01 -7.15
C LYS A 45 1.50 11.55 -7.19
N PRO A 46 1.52 10.89 -8.36
CA PRO A 46 2.23 9.63 -8.52
C PRO A 46 3.71 9.79 -8.13
N PRO A 47 4.35 8.75 -7.58
CA PRO A 47 5.74 8.86 -7.15
C PRO A 47 6.69 8.89 -8.35
N ASN A 48 7.76 9.69 -8.26
CA ASN A 48 8.84 9.63 -9.24
C ASN A 48 9.62 8.31 -9.16
N LEU A 49 9.76 7.78 -7.94
CA LEU A 49 10.50 6.57 -7.62
C LEU A 49 9.62 5.62 -6.81
N LEU A 50 9.45 4.40 -7.31
CA LEU A 50 8.77 3.32 -6.60
C LEU A 50 9.81 2.31 -6.11
N HIS A 51 9.80 2.07 -4.80
CA HIS A 51 10.57 0.98 -4.20
C HIS A 51 9.70 -0.25 -4.06
N THR A 52 10.18 -1.40 -4.55
CA THR A 52 9.56 -2.70 -4.28
C THR A 52 10.63 -3.72 -3.91
N ASP A 53 10.21 -4.79 -3.25
CA ASP A 53 11.05 -5.99 -3.14
C ASP A 53 11.34 -6.60 -4.53
N LYS A 54 12.18 -7.64 -4.56
CA LYS A 54 12.52 -8.38 -5.78
C LYS A 54 11.42 -9.40 -6.18
N GLY A 55 10.19 -9.24 -5.70
CA GLY A 55 9.05 -10.08 -6.03
C GLY A 55 8.75 -10.08 -7.53
N LEU A 56 8.50 -11.26 -8.11
CA LEU A 56 8.20 -11.42 -9.53
C LEU A 56 6.87 -10.77 -9.93
N GLU A 57 5.97 -10.57 -8.96
CA GLU A 57 4.72 -9.84 -9.15
C GLU A 57 4.92 -8.37 -9.54
N PHE A 58 6.09 -7.79 -9.28
CA PHE A 58 6.46 -6.43 -9.70
C PHE A 58 7.35 -6.42 -10.95
N LYS A 59 7.81 -7.61 -11.40
CA LYS A 59 8.68 -7.80 -12.56
C LYS A 59 7.94 -8.49 -13.71
N ASN A 60 7.01 -7.78 -14.33
CA ASN A 60 6.25 -8.25 -15.49
C ASN A 60 5.89 -7.10 -16.45
N LYS A 61 5.42 -7.45 -17.65
CA LYS A 61 5.10 -6.47 -18.69
C LYS A 61 3.98 -5.54 -18.24
N GLU A 62 2.92 -6.08 -17.66
CA GLU A 62 1.76 -5.32 -17.22
C GLU A 62 2.13 -4.27 -16.17
N PHE A 63 3.01 -4.63 -15.23
CA PHE A 63 3.46 -3.69 -14.18
C PHE A 63 4.33 -2.59 -14.80
N ASN A 64 5.25 -2.95 -15.69
CA ASN A 64 6.09 -2.00 -16.42
C ASN A 64 5.27 -1.03 -17.29
N ASP A 65 4.19 -1.50 -17.92
CA ASP A 65 3.30 -0.66 -18.72
C ASP A 65 2.59 0.39 -17.84
N VAL A 66 2.16 0.01 -16.63
CA VAL A 66 1.62 0.95 -15.64
C VAL A 66 2.68 1.97 -15.21
N LEU A 67 3.90 1.53 -14.90
CA LEU A 67 4.99 2.43 -14.51
C LEU A 67 5.28 3.47 -15.60
N ARG A 68 5.37 3.03 -16.87
CA ARG A 68 5.58 3.93 -18.02
C ARG A 68 4.44 4.92 -18.19
N LYS A 69 3.19 4.46 -18.08
CA LYS A 69 1.98 5.29 -18.21
C LYS A 69 1.97 6.47 -17.24
N TYR A 70 2.44 6.26 -16.00
CA TYR A 70 2.46 7.30 -14.97
C TYR A 70 3.86 7.90 -14.75
N ASN A 71 4.83 7.62 -15.63
CA ASN A 71 6.21 8.08 -15.56
C ASN A 71 6.91 7.78 -14.20
N ILE A 72 6.66 6.57 -13.68
CA ILE A 72 7.21 6.09 -12.41
C ILE A 72 8.45 5.23 -12.71
N LYS A 73 9.57 5.51 -12.04
CA LYS A 73 10.76 4.67 -12.12
C LYS A 73 10.80 3.69 -10.95
N ILE A 74 10.84 2.39 -11.25
CA ILE A 74 11.03 1.36 -10.23
C ILE A 74 12.51 1.21 -9.90
N TYR A 75 12.82 0.99 -8.63
CA TYR A 75 14.14 0.58 -8.20
C TYR A 75 14.05 -0.49 -7.11
N HIS A 76 15.09 -1.30 -7.03
CA HIS A 76 15.27 -2.29 -5.97
C HIS A 76 16.56 -1.94 -5.25
N THR A 77 16.54 -1.90 -3.92
CA THR A 77 17.76 -1.76 -3.12
C THR A 77 18.10 -3.08 -2.44
N GLU A 78 19.40 -3.39 -2.33
CA GLU A 78 19.91 -4.50 -1.51
C GLU A 78 19.71 -4.22 -0.01
N ASN A 79 19.51 -2.95 0.38
CA ASN A 79 19.37 -2.55 1.78
C ASN A 79 17.94 -2.78 2.31
N GLU A 80 17.81 -3.67 3.28
CA GLU A 80 16.57 -4.01 4.00
C GLU A 80 15.87 -2.79 4.62
N GLU A 81 16.63 -1.75 4.98
CA GLU A 81 16.13 -0.56 5.69
C GLU A 81 14.98 0.16 4.98
N LYS A 82 14.90 0.15 3.64
CA LYS A 82 13.82 0.85 2.93
C LYS A 82 12.51 0.07 2.90
N SER A 83 12.54 -1.25 3.04
CA SER A 83 11.34 -2.08 3.20
C SER A 83 10.74 -1.94 4.60
N SER A 84 11.55 -1.51 5.58
CA SER A 84 11.13 -1.35 6.97
C SER A 84 9.91 -0.42 7.16
N ILE A 85 9.73 0.57 6.28
CA ILE A 85 8.59 1.51 6.36
C ILE A 85 7.27 0.80 6.08
N VAL A 86 7.19 0.04 4.98
CA VAL A 86 5.97 -0.71 4.63
C VAL A 86 5.77 -1.88 5.58
N GLU A 87 6.85 -2.53 6.04
CA GLU A 87 6.78 -3.59 7.05
C GLU A 87 6.23 -3.09 8.39
N ARG A 88 6.66 -1.90 8.83
CA ARG A 88 6.11 -1.25 10.02
C ARG A 88 4.61 -0.98 9.86
N TYR A 89 4.18 -0.50 8.70
CA TYR A 89 2.76 -0.33 8.42
C TYR A 89 2.02 -1.68 8.45
N ASN A 90 2.56 -2.73 7.82
CA ASN A 90 1.96 -4.07 7.82
C ASN A 90 1.76 -4.58 9.25
N ARG A 91 2.70 -4.33 10.15
CA ARG A 91 2.56 -4.65 11.58
C ARG A 91 1.40 -3.89 12.23
N THR A 92 1.36 -2.56 12.08
CA THR A 92 0.25 -1.73 12.61
C THR A 92 -1.10 -2.17 12.06
N GLN A 93 -1.16 -2.51 10.79
CA GLN A 93 -2.38 -2.96 10.15
C GLN A 93 -2.84 -4.30 10.73
N ASN A 94 -1.93 -5.25 10.90
CA ASN A 94 -2.21 -6.55 11.51
C ASN A 94 -2.71 -6.41 12.95
N GLU A 95 -2.10 -5.53 13.75
CA GLU A 95 -2.54 -5.24 15.12
C GLU A 95 -3.97 -4.71 15.16
N ARG A 96 -4.31 -3.74 14.29
CA ARG A 96 -5.67 -3.19 14.19
C ARG A 96 -6.68 -4.25 13.72
N MET A 97 -6.29 -5.09 12.76
CA MET A 97 -7.15 -6.18 12.28
C MET A 97 -7.43 -7.20 13.38
N LYS A 98 -6.42 -7.59 14.18
CA LYS A 98 -6.59 -8.53 15.30
C LYS A 98 -7.65 -8.07 16.29
N VAL A 99 -7.61 -6.80 16.69
CA VAL A 99 -8.60 -6.21 17.60
C VAL A 99 -10.01 -6.29 17.00
N ILE A 100 -10.17 -5.95 15.71
CA ILE A 100 -11.47 -5.98 15.05
C ILE A 100 -12.01 -7.41 14.90
N PHE A 101 -11.15 -8.39 14.61
CA PHE A 101 -11.55 -9.79 14.50
C PHE A 101 -12.03 -10.35 15.84
N GLU A 102 -11.37 -9.99 16.94
CA GLU A 102 -11.77 -10.38 18.29
C GLU A 102 -13.17 -9.85 18.62
N VAL A 103 -13.40 -8.55 18.37
CA VAL A 103 -14.68 -7.89 18.64
C VAL A 103 -15.81 -8.46 17.77
N ASN A 104 -15.55 -8.68 16.48
CA ASN A 104 -16.57 -9.14 15.53
C ASN A 104 -16.78 -10.66 15.54
N LYS A 105 -15.93 -11.42 16.25
CA LYS A 105 -15.90 -12.89 16.29
C LYS A 105 -15.87 -13.53 14.90
N ASN A 106 -15.22 -12.88 13.93
CA ASN A 106 -15.03 -13.40 12.58
C ASN A 106 -13.82 -12.76 11.88
N PHE A 107 -13.32 -13.44 10.84
CA PHE A 107 -12.14 -13.03 10.07
C PHE A 107 -12.49 -12.31 8.75
N LYS A 108 -13.68 -11.70 8.63
CA LYS A 108 -14.06 -10.96 7.42
C LYS A 108 -13.31 -9.63 7.38
N TRP A 109 -12.24 -9.59 6.59
CA TRP A 109 -11.32 -8.47 6.56
C TRP A 109 -11.52 -7.48 5.40
N ILE A 110 -12.26 -7.88 4.36
CA ILE A 110 -12.46 -7.07 3.16
C ILE A 110 -13.23 -5.80 3.46
N ASP A 111 -14.33 -5.91 4.20
CA ASP A 111 -15.22 -4.80 4.48
C ASP A 111 -14.64 -3.80 5.51
N ILE A 112 -13.69 -4.26 6.32
CA ILE A 112 -13.03 -3.44 7.34
C ILE A 112 -11.76 -2.76 6.80
N LEU A 113 -11.16 -3.28 5.72
CA LEU A 113 -9.91 -2.76 5.18
C LEU A 113 -9.97 -1.24 4.87
N PRO A 114 -10.99 -0.71 4.16
CA PRO A 114 -11.09 0.73 3.92
C PRO A 114 -11.19 1.55 5.20
N LYS A 115 -11.85 1.03 6.24
CA LYS A 115 -11.99 1.70 7.55
C LYS A 115 -10.64 1.79 8.27
N ILE A 116 -9.84 0.72 8.23
CA ILE A 116 -8.51 0.68 8.85
C ILE A 116 -7.57 1.68 8.17
N VAL A 117 -7.54 1.70 6.84
CA VAL A 117 -6.72 2.63 6.05
C VAL A 117 -7.14 4.08 6.32
N LYS A 118 -8.44 4.36 6.27
CA LYS A 118 -8.96 5.70 6.59
C LYS A 118 -8.58 6.12 8.00
N ASN A 119 -8.74 5.23 8.99
CA ASN A 119 -8.33 5.54 10.35
C ASN A 119 -6.82 5.81 10.45
N TYR A 120 -5.96 5.04 9.78
CA TYR A 120 -4.52 5.26 9.76
C TYR A 120 -4.17 6.65 9.21
N ASN A 121 -4.67 7.00 8.03
CA ASN A 121 -4.38 8.28 7.39
C ASN A 121 -4.96 9.49 8.15
N ASN A 122 -5.88 9.28 9.11
CA ASN A 122 -6.47 10.33 9.94
C ASN A 122 -5.89 10.39 11.36
N THR A 123 -4.95 9.51 11.71
CA THR A 123 -4.30 9.50 13.04
C THR A 123 -2.93 10.15 12.94
N VAL A 124 -2.58 10.98 13.93
CA VAL A 124 -1.27 11.62 13.98
C VAL A 124 -0.17 10.55 13.99
N HIS A 125 0.72 10.63 13.01
CA HIS A 125 1.80 9.67 12.86
C HIS A 125 3.02 10.14 13.64
N SER A 126 3.59 9.26 14.48
CA SER A 126 4.60 9.62 15.48
C SER A 126 5.89 10.23 14.90
N THR A 127 6.27 9.83 13.68
CA THR A 127 7.47 10.35 12.98
C THR A 127 7.27 11.75 12.37
N ILE A 128 6.13 12.00 11.72
CA ILE A 128 5.87 13.26 11.00
C ILE A 128 5.10 14.29 11.85
N LYS A 129 4.61 13.89 13.03
CA LYS A 129 3.86 14.74 13.99
C LYS A 129 2.57 15.37 13.43
N MET A 130 2.10 14.89 12.29
CA MET A 130 0.84 15.28 11.65
C MET A 130 0.09 14.03 11.16
N LYS A 131 -1.15 14.20 10.70
CA LYS A 131 -1.90 13.10 10.09
C LYS A 131 -1.35 12.89 8.68
N PRO A 132 -1.21 11.64 8.20
CA PRO A 132 -0.69 11.41 6.84
C PRO A 132 -1.46 12.10 5.72
N LYS A 133 -2.74 12.41 5.92
CA LYS A 133 -3.58 13.11 4.94
C LYS A 133 -3.43 14.64 4.91
N ASP A 134 -2.83 15.21 5.95
CA ASP A 134 -2.68 16.67 6.11
C ASP A 134 -1.34 17.10 5.47
#